data_AF-A0A353RPQ8-F1
#
_entry.id   AF-A0A353RPQ8-F1
#
_cell.length_a   1.000
_cell.length_b   1.000
_cell.length_c   1.000
_cell.angle_alpha   90.00
_cell.angle_beta   90.00
_cell.angle_gamma   90.00
#
_symmetry.space_group_name_H-M   'P 1'
#
loop_
_entity.id
_entity.type
_entity.pdbx_description
1 polymer ?
#
loop_
_entity_poly.entity_id
_entity_poly.type
_entity_poly.pdbx_seq_one_letter_code
_entity_poly.pdbx_strand_id
1 'polypeptide(L)'
;ETLQARGAQLAFMLDEGGAVTRGTLYGIDRPVGQVGISEKGYLSLRLKAKVSGGHSATPPERTAIGSLGLAIAALEANPFPQRLEVVQFMMGFVGEALPFFKRMRYANAWLFGGGLKRKLAAHPLTNALTRTTTAPTIIKGGSAENVLPAEAEALINFRMLPGDTVVDVFQSVSEMVGDEVIEVLPAHGETLQDEHAWDPTPVADVDSPEFERLAELIRATFPGALVAPYLMTGATDSRHYAPICQNVFRFSPFFLTAEEAALMHTANERLSFINAGRMVAFYQELIRLESSLAAESETKEETELLKFEEEPKPRRVSQRKRLKQTELEEEISAEEEIEIQPLPEDDEPLEVKPLRRNKGE
;
A
#
# COMPACT_ATOMS: atom_id res chain seq x y z
N GLU A 1 -10.47 17.99 3.32
CA GLU A 1 -10.85 19.31 3.88
C GLU A 1 -12.27 19.36 4.43
N THR A 2 -13.33 19.17 3.63
CA THR A 2 -14.72 19.28 4.11
C THR A 2 -15.05 18.38 5.32
N LEU A 3 -14.67 17.09 5.26
CA LEU A 3 -14.89 16.15 6.37
C LEU A 3 -14.10 16.55 7.63
N GLN A 4 -12.86 16.99 7.46
CA GLN A 4 -12.01 17.47 8.54
C GLN A 4 -12.58 18.74 9.20
N ALA A 5 -13.07 19.70 8.41
CA ALA A 5 -13.71 20.91 8.91
C ALA A 5 -15.00 20.61 9.70
N ARG A 6 -15.66 19.49 9.39
CA ARG A 6 -16.83 18.98 10.15
C ARG A 6 -16.43 18.18 11.39
N GLY A 7 -15.15 17.99 11.65
CA GLY A 7 -14.66 17.15 12.75
C GLY A 7 -14.95 15.67 12.57
N ALA A 8 -15.24 15.21 11.34
CA ALA A 8 -15.50 13.80 11.08
C ALA A 8 -14.21 12.98 11.26
N GLN A 9 -14.36 11.80 11.88
CA GLN A 9 -13.33 10.78 11.97
C GLN A 9 -13.89 9.50 11.34
N LEU A 10 -13.17 8.94 10.38
CA LEU A 10 -13.56 7.71 9.69
C LEU A 10 -13.09 6.50 10.51
N ALA A 11 -13.95 5.49 10.65
CA ALA A 11 -13.60 4.25 11.34
C ALA A 11 -12.47 3.51 10.60
N PHE A 12 -12.59 3.39 9.27
CA PHE A 12 -11.52 2.99 8.38
C PHE A 12 -11.77 3.50 6.95
N MET A 13 -10.77 3.32 6.09
CA MET A 13 -10.86 3.50 4.64
C MET A 13 -10.26 2.28 3.94
N LEU A 14 -10.91 1.82 2.88
CA LEU A 14 -10.33 0.84 1.95
C LEU A 14 -10.00 1.54 0.63
N ASP A 15 -8.74 1.41 0.19
CA ASP A 15 -8.24 1.93 -1.08
C ASP A 15 -7.52 0.83 -1.88
N GLU A 16 -7.08 1.14 -3.10
CA GLU A 16 -6.32 0.22 -3.94
C GLU A 16 -4.95 -0.13 -3.34
N GLY A 17 -4.47 -1.34 -3.62
CA GLY A 17 -3.12 -1.72 -3.21
C GLY A 17 -2.85 -3.19 -3.44
N GLY A 18 -2.62 -3.92 -2.36
CA GLY A 18 -2.18 -5.31 -2.44
C GLY A 18 -3.30 -6.20 -2.92
N ALA A 19 -2.92 -7.35 -3.46
CA ALA A 19 -3.88 -8.32 -4.01
C ALA A 19 -3.66 -9.69 -3.40
N VAL A 20 -4.59 -10.61 -3.67
CA VAL A 20 -4.33 -12.02 -3.41
C VAL A 20 -3.37 -12.53 -4.47
N THR A 21 -2.21 -13.02 -4.03
CA THR A 21 -1.19 -13.52 -4.94
C THR A 21 -0.70 -14.88 -4.51
N ARG A 22 -0.27 -15.71 -5.47
CA ARG A 22 0.36 -17.00 -5.21
C ARG A 22 1.75 -17.04 -5.84
N GLY A 23 2.74 -17.50 -5.07
CA GLY A 23 4.12 -17.65 -5.53
C GLY A 23 4.95 -16.36 -5.57
N THR A 24 4.37 -15.21 -5.19
CA THR A 24 5.06 -13.92 -5.06
C THR A 24 5.88 -13.83 -3.77
N LEU A 25 5.37 -14.39 -2.66
CA LEU A 25 6.06 -14.39 -1.37
C LEU A 25 6.95 -15.63 -1.23
N TYR A 26 8.26 -15.40 -1.16
CA TYR A 26 9.26 -16.47 -1.30
C TYR A 26 9.17 -17.56 -0.22
N GLY A 27 8.72 -18.74 -0.62
CA GLY A 27 8.61 -19.91 0.27
C GLY A 27 7.21 -20.13 0.84
N ILE A 28 6.20 -19.45 0.31
CA ILE A 28 4.78 -19.70 0.61
C ILE A 28 4.09 -20.06 -0.70
N ASP A 29 3.55 -21.28 -0.77
CA ASP A 29 2.78 -21.78 -1.92
C ASP A 29 1.26 -21.61 -1.75
N ARG A 30 0.84 -21.03 -0.61
CA ARG A 30 -0.56 -20.65 -0.39
C ARG A 30 -0.84 -19.27 -0.99
N PRO A 31 -2.07 -18.99 -1.44
CA PRO A 31 -2.48 -17.63 -1.75
C PRO A 31 -2.32 -16.74 -0.51
N VAL A 32 -1.83 -15.52 -0.70
CA VAL A 32 -1.70 -14.52 0.37
C VAL A 32 -2.38 -13.24 -0.11
N GLY A 33 -3.44 -12.84 0.59
CA GLY A 33 -4.04 -11.51 0.50
C GLY A 33 -3.16 -10.52 1.24
N GLN A 34 -2.51 -9.65 0.49
CA GLN A 34 -1.62 -8.63 1.03
C GLN A 34 -2.42 -7.35 1.28
N VAL A 35 -2.63 -6.99 2.54
CA VAL A 35 -3.38 -5.77 2.91
C VAL A 35 -2.41 -4.67 3.26
N GLY A 36 -2.43 -3.56 2.52
CA GLY A 36 -1.48 -2.46 2.72
C GLY A 36 -1.90 -1.64 3.92
N ILE A 37 -1.02 -1.57 4.93
CA ILE A 37 -1.32 -0.89 6.21
C ILE A 37 -0.60 0.44 6.37
N SER A 38 0.27 0.78 5.43
CA SER A 38 1.02 2.04 5.37
C SER A 38 1.60 2.18 3.97
N GLU A 39 1.97 3.41 3.62
CA GLU A 39 2.66 3.78 2.39
C GLU A 39 3.99 4.43 2.70
N LYS A 40 4.95 4.19 1.81
CA LYS A 40 6.21 4.93 1.85
C LYS A 40 5.98 6.42 1.56
N GLY A 41 6.73 7.25 2.27
CA GLY A 41 6.79 8.67 1.97
C GLY A 41 7.50 8.91 0.64
N TYR A 42 7.35 10.12 0.11
CA TYR A 42 7.95 10.53 -1.14
C TYR A 42 8.68 11.86 -0.96
N LEU A 43 9.91 11.93 -1.49
CA LEU A 43 10.68 13.16 -1.54
C LEU A 43 11.53 13.15 -2.80
N SER A 44 11.55 14.25 -3.54
CA SER A 44 12.51 14.46 -4.62
C SER A 44 13.36 15.69 -4.29
N LEU A 45 14.68 15.53 -4.36
CA LEU A 45 15.65 16.60 -4.13
C LEU A 45 16.39 16.93 -5.41
N ARG A 46 16.67 18.22 -5.61
CA ARG A 46 17.52 18.74 -6.68
C ARG A 46 18.89 19.05 -6.11
N LEU A 47 19.89 18.32 -6.57
CA LEU A 47 21.29 18.65 -6.32
C LEU A 47 21.75 19.59 -7.43
N LYS A 48 22.23 20.78 -7.06
CA LYS A 48 22.72 21.78 -8.01
C LYS A 48 24.19 22.08 -7.72
N ALA A 49 25.06 21.73 -8.65
CA ALA A 49 26.48 22.07 -8.61
C ALA A 49 26.71 23.42 -9.30
N LYS A 50 27.35 24.38 -8.61
CA LYS A 50 27.73 25.69 -9.17
C LYS A 50 29.23 25.90 -9.07
N VAL A 51 29.88 26.16 -10.20
CA VAL A 51 31.29 26.54 -10.27
C VAL A 51 31.48 27.68 -11.29
N SER A 52 32.65 28.32 -11.25
CA SER A 52 33.06 29.18 -12.37
C SER A 52 33.24 28.31 -13.63
N GLY A 53 32.43 28.54 -14.66
CA GLY A 53 32.61 27.89 -15.97
C GLY A 53 33.98 28.22 -16.60
N GLY A 54 34.31 27.59 -17.73
CA GLY A 54 35.62 27.81 -18.35
C GLY A 54 35.87 27.04 -19.64
N HIS A 55 37.06 27.22 -20.18
CA HIS A 55 37.52 26.52 -21.38
C HIS A 55 38.02 25.12 -21.01
N SER A 56 37.58 24.08 -21.74
CA SER A 56 37.91 22.69 -21.39
C SER A 56 39.42 22.36 -21.40
N ALA A 57 40.21 23.12 -22.17
CA ALA A 57 41.67 22.98 -22.23
C ALA A 57 42.41 23.39 -20.94
N THR A 58 41.77 24.13 -20.02
CA THR A 58 42.36 24.57 -18.75
C THR A 58 41.35 24.33 -17.61
N PRO A 59 41.06 23.06 -17.29
CA PRO A 59 40.02 22.76 -16.32
C PRO A 59 40.44 23.17 -14.90
N PRO A 60 39.51 23.73 -14.10
CA PRO A 60 39.73 23.94 -12.68
C PRO A 60 39.78 22.60 -11.93
N GLU A 61 40.26 22.60 -10.68
CA GLU A 61 40.34 21.40 -9.84
C GLU A 61 38.99 20.69 -9.66
N ARG A 62 37.90 21.47 -9.57
CA ARG A 62 36.52 20.98 -9.46
C ARG A 62 35.67 21.46 -10.62
N THR A 63 35.01 20.54 -11.31
CA THR A 63 34.00 20.84 -12.34
C THR A 63 32.59 20.63 -11.79
N ALA A 64 31.59 21.31 -12.35
CA ALA A 64 30.19 21.13 -11.93
C ALA A 64 29.76 19.67 -12.08
N ILE A 65 30.01 19.06 -13.25
CA ILE A 65 29.64 17.67 -13.54
C ILE A 65 30.42 16.70 -12.64
N GLY A 66 31.73 16.94 -12.44
CA GLY A 66 32.55 16.07 -11.58
C GLY A 66 32.09 16.10 -10.12
N SER A 67 31.82 17.28 -9.58
CA SER A 67 31.33 17.45 -8.21
C SER A 67 29.95 16.82 -8.03
N LEU A 68 29.05 17.02 -8.99
CA LEU A 68 27.72 16.39 -8.99
C LEU A 68 27.82 14.87 -9.08
N GLY A 69 28.72 14.34 -9.93
CA GLY A 69 28.97 12.91 -10.06
C GLY A 69 29.49 12.28 -8.76
N LEU A 70 30.38 12.97 -8.04
CA LEU A 70 30.85 12.54 -6.73
C LEU A 70 29.73 12.54 -5.69
N ALA A 71 28.88 13.57 -5.67
CA ALA A 71 27.72 13.63 -4.78
C ALA A 71 26.74 12.47 -5.02
N ILE A 72 26.42 12.19 -6.30
CA ILE A 72 25.56 11.06 -6.67
C ILE A 72 26.20 9.72 -6.24
N ALA A 73 27.48 9.53 -6.54
CA ALA A 73 28.20 8.32 -6.16
C ALA A 73 28.25 8.14 -4.64
N ALA A 74 28.40 9.23 -3.87
CA ALA A 74 28.37 9.20 -2.41
C ALA A 74 27.00 8.76 -1.88
N LEU A 75 25.90 9.27 -2.44
CA LEU A 75 24.55 8.85 -2.06
C LEU A 75 24.29 7.37 -2.36
N GLU A 76 24.71 6.88 -3.53
CA GLU A 76 24.54 5.46 -3.90
C GLU A 76 25.43 4.52 -3.06
N ALA A 77 26.63 4.97 -2.67
CA ALA A 77 27.55 4.21 -1.84
C ALA A 77 27.13 4.17 -0.36
N ASN A 78 26.32 5.13 0.11
CA ASN A 78 25.87 5.25 1.50
C ASN A 78 24.34 5.15 1.62
N PRO A 79 23.75 3.97 1.31
CA PRO A 79 22.30 3.81 1.36
C PRO A 79 21.79 3.83 2.81
N PHE A 80 20.56 4.32 2.99
CA PHE A 80 19.91 4.40 4.30
C PHE A 80 19.92 3.07 5.07
N PRO A 81 19.98 3.10 6.42
CA PRO A 81 20.04 1.91 7.25
C PRO A 81 18.88 0.94 7.00
N GLN A 82 19.17 -0.36 7.02
CA GLN A 82 18.14 -1.38 6.95
C GLN A 82 17.47 -1.62 8.30
N ARG A 83 16.14 -1.52 8.27
CA ARG A 83 15.17 -1.80 9.32
C ARG A 83 14.36 -3.04 8.96
N LEU A 84 14.38 -4.04 9.84
CA LEU A 84 13.76 -5.36 9.59
C LEU A 84 12.36 -5.48 10.19
N GLU A 85 11.94 -4.50 10.98
CA GLU A 85 10.72 -4.50 11.78
C GLU A 85 9.49 -4.78 10.90
N VAL A 86 9.38 -4.10 9.76
CA VAL A 86 8.30 -4.31 8.77
C VAL A 86 8.27 -5.75 8.30
N VAL A 87 9.41 -6.30 7.88
CA VAL A 87 9.48 -7.68 7.36
C VAL A 87 9.20 -8.70 8.47
N GLN A 88 9.70 -8.47 9.68
CA GLN A 88 9.43 -9.35 10.82
C GLN A 88 7.94 -9.37 11.16
N PHE A 89 7.32 -8.19 11.18
CA PHE A 89 5.89 -8.03 11.41
C PHE A 89 5.07 -8.78 10.36
N MET A 90 5.33 -8.55 9.06
CA MET A 90 4.66 -9.27 7.97
C MET A 90 4.83 -10.79 8.08
N MET A 91 6.04 -11.26 8.41
CA MET A 91 6.35 -12.69 8.54
C MET A 91 5.68 -13.34 9.75
N GLY A 92 5.24 -12.57 10.74
CA GLY A 92 4.42 -13.05 11.84
C GLY A 92 3.07 -13.62 11.37
N PHE A 93 2.43 -12.95 10.40
CA PHE A 93 1.11 -13.34 9.88
C PHE A 93 1.15 -14.56 8.96
N VAL A 94 2.26 -14.77 8.26
CA VAL A 94 2.44 -15.90 7.34
C VAL A 94 3.36 -16.98 7.88
N GLY A 95 3.77 -16.86 9.15
CA GLY A 95 4.79 -17.70 9.77
C GLY A 95 4.48 -19.19 9.73
N GLU A 96 3.19 -19.56 9.80
CA GLU A 96 2.74 -20.96 9.76
C GLU A 96 2.92 -21.62 8.38
N ALA A 97 2.86 -20.84 7.30
CA ALA A 97 3.07 -21.34 5.95
C ALA A 97 4.55 -21.36 5.54
N LEU A 98 5.44 -20.80 6.36
CA LEU A 98 6.87 -20.82 6.09
C LEU A 98 7.53 -22.14 6.52
N PRO A 99 8.52 -22.65 5.74
CA PRO A 99 9.40 -23.73 6.19
C PRO A 99 10.05 -23.38 7.54
N PHE A 100 10.16 -24.37 8.43
CA PHE A 100 10.65 -24.19 9.81
C PHE A 100 11.93 -23.35 9.92
N PHE A 101 12.96 -23.65 9.11
CA PHE A 101 14.21 -22.89 9.14
C PHE A 101 14.08 -21.44 8.69
N LYS A 102 13.16 -21.13 7.75
CA LYS A 102 12.88 -19.75 7.33
C LYS A 102 12.15 -19.00 8.44
N ARG A 103 11.09 -19.61 9.00
CA ARG A 103 10.34 -19.07 10.14
C ARG A 103 11.27 -18.76 11.32
N MET A 104 12.14 -19.70 11.69
CA MET A 104 13.10 -19.55 12.78
C MET A 104 14.06 -18.38 12.54
N ARG A 105 14.55 -18.18 11.31
CA ARG A 105 15.45 -17.06 10.98
C ARG A 105 14.76 -15.69 11.07
N TYR A 106 13.51 -15.58 10.60
CA TYR A 106 12.75 -14.34 10.70
C TYR A 106 12.38 -14.00 12.14
N ALA A 107 11.95 -15.00 12.92
CA ALA A 107 11.64 -14.83 14.34
C ALA A 107 12.86 -14.43 15.18
N ASN A 108 14.05 -14.91 14.82
CA ASN A 108 15.30 -14.63 15.53
C ASN A 108 16.19 -13.64 14.77
N ALA A 109 15.63 -12.56 14.20
CA ALA A 109 16.43 -11.59 13.46
C ALA A 109 17.48 -10.86 14.34
N TRP A 110 17.32 -10.88 15.67
CA TRP A 110 18.37 -10.42 16.60
C TRP A 110 19.68 -11.24 16.45
N LEU A 111 19.57 -12.53 16.12
CA LEU A 111 20.70 -13.44 15.93
C LEU A 111 21.11 -13.55 14.45
N PHE A 112 20.15 -13.63 13.54
CA PHE A 112 20.40 -13.85 12.10
C PHE A 112 20.33 -12.57 11.25
N GLY A 113 20.16 -11.41 11.88
CA GLY A 113 19.85 -10.14 11.23
C GLY A 113 20.86 -9.74 10.17
N GLY A 114 22.17 -9.86 10.43
CA GLY A 114 23.19 -9.49 9.45
C GLY A 114 23.18 -10.35 8.17
N GLY A 115 22.82 -11.64 8.28
CA GLY A 115 22.64 -12.51 7.12
C GLY A 115 21.32 -12.24 6.40
N LEU A 116 20.26 -11.92 7.15
CA LEU A 116 18.94 -11.60 6.60
C LEU A 116 18.95 -10.27 5.84
N LYS A 117 19.55 -9.22 6.43
CA LYS A 117 19.78 -7.91 5.82
C LYS A 117 20.46 -8.03 4.46
N ARG A 118 21.58 -8.76 4.38
CA ARG A 118 22.30 -9.00 3.12
C ARG A 118 21.43 -9.70 2.07
N LYS A 119 20.66 -10.72 2.47
CA LYS A 119 19.79 -11.45 1.53
C LYS A 119 18.63 -10.58 1.02
N LEU A 120 18.00 -9.79 1.89
CA LEU A 120 16.90 -8.90 1.52
C LEU A 120 17.42 -7.69 0.71
N ALA A 121 18.64 -7.23 0.96
CA ALA A 121 19.28 -6.19 0.16
C ALA A 121 19.55 -6.63 -1.29
N ALA A 122 19.75 -7.93 -1.52
CA ALA A 122 20.13 -8.46 -2.82
C ALA A 122 19.00 -8.41 -3.88
N HIS A 123 17.73 -8.30 -3.46
CA HIS A 123 16.60 -8.22 -4.37
C HIS A 123 15.91 -6.84 -4.25
N PRO A 124 15.67 -6.10 -5.35
CA PRO A 124 15.16 -4.73 -5.31
C PRO A 124 13.88 -4.56 -4.48
N LEU A 125 12.89 -5.44 -4.69
CA LEU A 125 11.61 -5.38 -3.95
C LEU A 125 11.80 -5.53 -2.43
N THR A 126 12.60 -6.50 -1.98
CA THR A 126 12.84 -6.71 -0.55
C THR A 126 13.75 -5.64 0.05
N ASN A 127 14.62 -5.03 -0.76
CA ASN A 127 15.41 -3.89 -0.33
C ASN A 127 14.51 -2.67 -0.09
N ALA A 128 13.57 -2.40 -0.99
CA ALA A 128 12.62 -1.28 -0.86
C ALA A 128 11.70 -1.39 0.38
N LEU A 129 11.40 -2.62 0.82
CA LEU A 129 10.61 -2.88 2.03
C LEU A 129 11.40 -2.68 3.33
N THR A 130 12.73 -2.66 3.29
CA THR A 130 13.58 -2.66 4.50
C THR A 130 14.37 -1.37 4.70
N ARG A 131 14.32 -0.42 3.76
CA ARG A 131 15.01 0.87 3.91
C ARG A 131 14.35 1.97 3.09
N THR A 132 14.73 3.22 3.36
CA THR A 132 14.52 4.33 2.44
C THR A 132 15.40 4.13 1.20
N THR A 133 14.79 4.20 0.02
CA THR A 133 15.51 3.98 -1.25
C THR A 133 15.88 5.31 -1.87
N THR A 134 17.06 5.36 -2.50
CA THR A 134 17.58 6.53 -3.21
C THR A 134 17.75 6.17 -4.67
N ALA A 135 17.23 6.99 -5.57
CA ALA A 135 17.29 6.76 -7.01
C ALA A 135 17.56 8.09 -7.74
N PRO A 136 18.75 8.28 -8.32
CA PRO A 136 19.00 9.35 -9.27
C PRO A 136 18.18 9.13 -10.55
N THR A 137 17.29 10.05 -10.89
CA THR A 137 16.35 9.86 -12.02
C THR A 137 16.64 10.77 -13.20
N ILE A 138 17.20 11.96 -12.98
CA ILE A 138 17.51 12.94 -14.03
C ILE A 138 18.87 13.56 -13.73
N ILE A 139 19.71 13.71 -14.75
CA ILE A 139 20.96 14.48 -14.70
C ILE A 139 21.03 15.43 -15.90
N LYS A 140 21.45 16.67 -15.68
CA LYS A 140 21.59 17.72 -16.68
C LYS A 140 22.90 18.48 -16.47
N GLY A 141 23.62 18.77 -17.55
CA GLY A 141 24.83 19.59 -17.51
C GLY A 141 25.60 19.55 -18.83
N GLY A 142 26.26 20.66 -19.16
CA GLY A 142 27.04 20.80 -20.40
C GLY A 142 26.20 21.20 -21.62
N SER A 143 26.82 21.91 -22.55
CA SER A 143 26.19 22.35 -23.81
C SER A 143 27.05 22.10 -25.05
N ALA A 144 28.36 21.93 -24.88
CA ALA A 144 29.33 21.63 -25.94
C ALA A 144 30.54 20.90 -25.36
N GLU A 145 31.23 20.09 -26.17
CA GLU A 145 32.39 19.29 -25.74
C GLU A 145 33.59 20.12 -25.26
N ASN A 146 33.70 21.37 -25.73
CA ASN A 146 34.80 22.27 -25.44
C ASN A 146 34.48 23.33 -24.36
N VAL A 147 33.31 23.26 -23.74
CA VAL A 147 32.84 24.24 -22.75
C VAL A 147 32.56 23.54 -21.43
N LEU A 148 33.22 23.99 -20.36
CA LEU A 148 32.91 23.52 -19.01
C LEU A 148 31.66 24.25 -18.51
N PRO A 149 30.57 23.53 -18.18
CA PRO A 149 29.36 24.18 -17.69
C PRO A 149 29.60 24.80 -16.32
N ALA A 150 29.06 26.00 -16.12
CA ALA A 150 29.04 26.65 -14.82
C ALA A 150 28.10 25.95 -13.84
N GLU A 151 27.05 25.30 -14.36
CA GLU A 151 26.03 24.62 -13.56
C GLU A 151 25.74 23.20 -14.07
N ALA A 152 25.51 22.28 -13.14
CA ALA A 152 24.98 20.95 -13.41
C ALA A 152 23.95 20.59 -12.34
N GLU A 153 22.93 19.83 -12.72
CA GLU A 153 21.80 19.51 -11.83
C GLU A 153 21.43 18.04 -11.92
N ALA A 154 21.03 17.44 -10.79
CA ALA A 154 20.42 16.12 -10.75
C ALA A 154 19.17 16.09 -9.87
N LEU A 155 18.16 15.32 -10.28
CA LEU A 155 17.01 14.99 -9.44
C LEU A 155 17.19 13.60 -8.85
N ILE A 156 17.13 13.55 -7.52
CA ILE A 156 17.26 12.33 -6.73
C ILE A 156 15.92 12.06 -6.05
N ASN A 157 15.33 10.92 -6.35
CA ASN A 157 14.09 10.47 -5.75
C ASN A 157 14.36 9.60 -4.52
N PHE A 158 13.58 9.84 -3.47
CA PHE A 158 13.58 9.08 -2.23
C PHE A 158 12.20 8.50 -1.97
N ARG A 159 12.15 7.20 -1.66
CA ARG A 159 10.95 6.54 -1.11
C ARG A 159 11.22 6.20 0.33
N MET A 160 10.57 6.91 1.23
CA MET A 160 10.90 6.92 2.66
C MET A 160 10.20 5.76 3.38
N LEU A 161 10.96 5.03 4.19
CA LEU A 161 10.40 3.97 5.03
C LEU A 161 9.65 4.60 6.23
N PRO A 162 8.50 4.05 6.68
CA PRO A 162 7.83 4.53 7.89
C PRO A 162 8.79 4.76 9.04
N GLY A 163 8.79 5.96 9.63
CA GLY A 163 9.73 6.41 10.66
C GLY A 163 10.89 7.29 10.17
N ASP A 164 11.11 7.41 8.85
CA ASP A 164 11.94 8.47 8.27
C ASP A 164 11.01 9.57 7.75
N THR A 165 11.26 10.82 8.13
CA THR A 165 10.47 11.99 7.65
C THR A 165 11.16 12.69 6.49
N VAL A 166 10.41 13.54 5.78
CA VAL A 166 10.94 14.46 4.75
C VAL A 166 12.11 15.26 5.29
N VAL A 167 11.99 15.75 6.54
CA VAL A 167 13.02 16.57 7.19
C VAL A 167 14.26 15.75 7.49
N ASP A 168 14.11 14.54 8.04
CA ASP A 168 15.23 13.66 8.37
C ASP A 168 16.05 13.30 7.12
N VAL A 169 15.36 12.97 6.03
CA VAL A 169 16.01 12.60 4.76
C VAL A 169 16.70 13.81 4.12
N PHE A 170 16.04 14.97 4.11
CA PHE A 170 16.67 16.20 3.61
C PHE A 170 17.93 16.56 4.40
N GLN A 171 17.88 16.48 5.73
CA GLN A 171 19.02 16.76 6.59
C GLN A 171 20.15 15.76 6.33
N SER A 172 19.86 14.46 6.29
CA SER A 172 20.86 13.42 6.03
C SER A 172 21.54 13.58 4.67
N VAL A 173 20.80 13.96 3.63
CA VAL A 173 21.37 14.23 2.30
C VAL A 173 22.22 15.50 2.31
N SER A 174 21.71 16.57 2.92
CA SER A 174 22.41 17.86 3.01
C SER A 174 23.74 17.74 3.76
N GLU A 175 23.78 16.99 4.86
CA GLU A 175 25.01 16.74 5.62
C GLU A 175 26.00 15.85 4.86
N MET A 176 25.52 14.96 4.01
CA MET A 176 26.38 14.01 3.27
C MET A 176 27.04 14.64 2.05
N VAL A 177 26.31 15.44 1.28
CA VAL A 177 26.79 15.95 -0.03
C VAL A 177 26.78 17.46 -0.17
N GLY A 178 26.14 18.19 0.74
CA GLY A 178 26.11 19.64 0.70
C GLY A 178 27.47 20.23 1.03
N ASP A 179 27.97 21.12 0.17
CA ASP A 179 29.19 21.89 0.38
C ASP A 179 29.12 23.25 -0.33
N GLU A 180 30.25 23.95 -0.45
CA GLU A 180 30.31 25.26 -1.13
C GLU A 180 29.96 25.19 -2.64
N VAL A 181 30.03 23.99 -3.24
CA VAL A 181 29.77 23.75 -4.67
C VAL A 181 28.39 23.13 -4.88
N ILE A 182 27.97 22.22 -4.00
CA ILE A 182 26.73 21.45 -4.11
C ILE A 182 25.65 22.02 -3.20
N GLU A 183 24.61 22.55 -3.83
CA GLU A 183 23.39 23.01 -3.18
C GLU A 183 22.33 21.90 -3.20
N VAL A 184 21.72 21.60 -2.05
CA VAL A 184 20.63 20.62 -1.92
C VAL A 184 19.31 21.38 -1.79
N LEU A 185 18.41 21.20 -2.75
CA LEU A 185 17.16 21.94 -2.86
C LEU A 185 15.96 21.01 -2.98
N PRO A 186 14.74 21.45 -2.58
CA PRO A 186 13.52 20.78 -2.99
C PRO A 186 13.43 20.67 -4.52
N ALA A 187 12.96 19.53 -5.05
CA ALA A 187 12.77 19.37 -6.49
C ALA A 187 11.62 20.22 -7.04
N HIS A 188 10.62 20.53 -6.20
CA HIS A 188 9.44 21.31 -6.53
C HIS A 188 9.24 22.42 -5.49
N GLY A 189 8.78 23.59 -5.94
CA GLY A 189 8.55 24.74 -5.07
C GLY A 189 9.81 25.29 -4.38
N GLU A 190 9.57 26.06 -3.30
CA GLU A 190 10.61 26.67 -2.47
C GLU A 190 10.77 25.97 -1.11
N THR A 191 9.84 25.08 -0.74
CA THR A 191 9.83 24.42 0.57
C THR A 191 9.75 22.91 0.43
N LEU A 192 10.07 22.19 1.51
CA LEU A 192 9.94 20.74 1.59
C LEU A 192 8.50 20.28 1.84
N GLN A 193 7.59 21.20 2.19
CA GLN A 193 6.17 20.92 2.43
C GLN A 193 5.38 21.38 1.21
N ASP A 194 5.28 20.49 0.23
CA ASP A 194 4.52 20.72 -1.00
C ASP A 194 3.74 19.45 -1.38
N GLU A 195 2.80 19.54 -2.32
CA GLU A 195 2.03 18.40 -2.82
C GLU A 195 2.90 17.24 -3.36
N HIS A 196 4.13 17.58 -3.76
CA HIS A 196 5.14 16.68 -4.33
C HIS A 196 6.10 16.08 -3.30
N ALA A 197 5.88 16.31 -2.01
CA ALA A 197 6.66 15.69 -0.92
C ALA A 197 5.77 15.38 0.27
N TRP A 198 5.83 14.15 0.79
CA TRP A 198 5.01 13.74 1.92
C TRP A 198 5.69 12.67 2.76
N ASP A 199 5.45 12.74 4.07
CA ASP A 199 5.87 11.71 5.02
C ASP A 199 5.14 10.38 4.76
N PRO A 200 5.71 9.24 5.18
CA PRO A 200 5.00 7.97 5.19
C PRO A 200 3.65 8.08 5.90
N THR A 201 2.62 7.38 5.39
CA THR A 201 1.31 7.40 6.05
C THR A 201 1.37 6.65 7.39
N PRO A 202 0.53 7.02 8.38
CA PRO A 202 0.44 6.29 9.64
C PRO A 202 0.22 4.80 9.42
N VAL A 203 0.79 3.97 10.31
CA VAL A 203 0.58 2.54 10.27
C VAL A 203 -0.82 2.24 10.83
N ALA A 204 -1.67 1.64 9.99
CA ALA A 204 -3.01 1.21 10.39
C ALA A 204 -2.95 0.12 11.46
N ASP A 205 -3.92 0.12 12.35
CA ASP A 205 -4.01 -0.86 13.43
C ASP A 205 -4.52 -2.20 12.89
N VAL A 206 -3.65 -3.21 12.91
CA VAL A 206 -3.98 -4.59 12.47
C VAL A 206 -4.75 -5.38 13.52
N ASP A 207 -4.80 -4.91 14.75
CA ASP A 207 -5.58 -5.51 15.83
C ASP A 207 -6.98 -4.88 15.92
N SER A 208 -7.29 -3.94 15.01
CA SER A 208 -8.58 -3.28 14.95
C SER A 208 -9.71 -4.21 14.48
N PRO A 209 -10.95 -4.03 14.97
CA PRO A 209 -12.11 -4.77 14.48
C PRO A 209 -12.31 -4.63 12.96
N GLU A 210 -11.97 -3.47 12.40
CA GLU A 210 -12.09 -3.18 10.96
C GLU A 210 -11.13 -4.05 10.14
N PHE A 211 -9.88 -4.22 10.62
CA PHE A 211 -8.92 -5.12 9.97
C PHE A 211 -9.35 -6.58 10.05
N GLU A 212 -9.87 -7.01 11.21
CA GLU A 212 -10.34 -8.39 11.39
C GLU A 212 -11.50 -8.71 10.44
N ARG A 213 -12.51 -7.84 10.35
CA ARG A 213 -13.63 -7.99 9.39
C ARG A 213 -13.15 -8.03 7.94
N LEU A 214 -12.22 -7.14 7.57
CA LEU A 214 -11.63 -7.16 6.23
C LEU A 214 -10.89 -8.48 5.97
N ALA A 215 -10.12 -8.97 6.94
CA ALA A 215 -9.40 -10.24 6.82
C ALA A 215 -10.34 -11.44 6.70
N GLU A 216 -11.45 -11.45 7.44
CA GLU A 216 -12.50 -12.48 7.33
C GLU A 216 -13.15 -12.48 5.95
N LEU A 217 -13.54 -11.30 5.46
CA LEU A 217 -14.12 -11.15 4.12
C LEU A 217 -13.14 -11.62 3.03
N ILE A 218 -11.85 -11.32 3.17
CA ILE A 218 -10.81 -11.82 2.25
C ILE A 218 -10.74 -13.35 2.29
N ARG A 219 -10.73 -13.97 3.47
CA ARG A 219 -10.68 -15.44 3.60
C ARG A 219 -11.94 -16.11 3.04
N ALA A 220 -13.11 -15.49 3.23
CA ALA A 220 -14.37 -15.96 2.65
C ALA A 220 -14.37 -15.88 1.12
N THR A 221 -13.87 -14.77 0.58
CA THR A 221 -13.80 -14.53 -0.88
C THR A 221 -12.74 -15.40 -1.56
N PHE A 222 -11.66 -15.70 -0.85
CA PHE A 222 -10.53 -16.49 -1.37
C PHE A 222 -10.23 -17.68 -0.44
N PRO A 223 -10.97 -18.80 -0.56
CA PRO A 223 -10.79 -19.96 0.28
C PRO A 223 -9.33 -20.47 0.29
N GLY A 224 -8.77 -20.65 1.48
CA GLY A 224 -7.38 -21.10 1.67
C GLY A 224 -6.32 -20.00 1.56
N ALA A 225 -6.71 -18.74 1.32
CA ALA A 225 -5.80 -17.61 1.37
C ALA A 225 -5.43 -17.25 2.81
N LEU A 226 -4.16 -16.93 3.02
CA LEU A 226 -3.70 -16.22 4.22
C LEU A 226 -3.94 -14.72 4.02
N VAL A 227 -4.08 -13.98 5.13
CA VAL A 227 -4.13 -12.52 5.10
C VAL A 227 -2.92 -12.01 5.86
N ALA A 228 -2.17 -11.12 5.22
CA ALA A 228 -0.97 -10.55 5.81
C ALA A 228 -0.92 -9.05 5.53
N PRO A 229 -0.54 -8.24 6.52
CA PRO A 229 -0.24 -6.84 6.27
C PRO A 229 0.98 -6.74 5.36
N TYR A 230 1.06 -5.68 4.57
CA TYR A 230 2.28 -5.30 3.84
C TYR A 230 2.48 -3.79 3.83
N LEU A 231 3.72 -3.38 3.55
CA LEU A 231 4.05 -1.98 3.31
C LEU A 231 3.96 -1.69 1.82
N MET A 232 3.10 -0.75 1.44
CA MET A 232 3.02 -0.30 0.06
C MET A 232 4.20 0.60 -0.28
N THR A 233 4.92 0.24 -1.35
CA THR A 233 6.06 1.01 -1.85
C THR A 233 5.66 2.19 -2.74
N GLY A 234 4.47 2.10 -3.35
CA GLY A 234 3.80 3.17 -4.06
C GLY A 234 3.02 4.10 -3.13
N ALA A 235 2.20 4.96 -3.72
CA ALA A 235 1.29 5.85 -3.02
C ALA A 235 -0.06 5.87 -3.75
N THR A 236 -1.11 6.14 -2.99
CA THR A 236 -2.50 6.28 -3.42
C THR A 236 -3.08 7.59 -2.89
N ASP A 237 -4.30 7.92 -3.31
CA ASP A 237 -4.97 9.14 -2.86
C ASP A 237 -5.40 9.08 -1.39
N SER A 238 -5.47 7.88 -0.80
CA SER A 238 -5.80 7.72 0.63
C SER A 238 -4.85 8.46 1.58
N ARG A 239 -3.63 8.82 1.15
CA ARG A 239 -2.72 9.68 1.94
C ARG A 239 -3.36 11.01 2.37
N HIS A 240 -4.26 11.56 1.56
CA HIS A 240 -4.96 12.81 1.86
C HIS A 240 -5.98 12.68 2.99
N TYR A 241 -6.35 11.45 3.35
CA TYR A 241 -7.30 11.14 4.42
C TYR A 241 -6.62 10.81 5.74
N ALA A 242 -5.28 10.71 5.78
CA ALA A 242 -4.52 10.45 7.01
C ALA A 242 -4.88 11.36 8.20
N PRO A 243 -5.21 12.67 8.03
CA PRO A 243 -5.63 13.52 9.16
C PRO A 243 -6.99 13.16 9.80
N ILE A 244 -7.82 12.35 9.13
CA ILE A 244 -9.19 12.01 9.58
C ILE A 244 -9.47 10.51 9.60
N CYS A 245 -8.48 9.68 9.27
CA CYS A 245 -8.60 8.23 9.22
C CYS A 245 -7.26 7.60 9.61
N GLN A 246 -7.22 6.97 10.78
CA GLN A 246 -6.05 6.24 11.25
C GLN A 246 -5.92 4.88 10.54
N ASN A 247 -7.06 4.22 10.30
CA ASN A 247 -7.11 2.87 9.74
C ASN A 247 -7.36 2.94 8.23
N VAL A 248 -6.29 3.11 7.46
CA VAL A 248 -6.34 3.06 6.00
C VAL A 248 -5.78 1.73 5.52
N PHE A 249 -6.64 0.86 5.02
CA PHE A 249 -6.28 -0.42 4.43
C PHE A 249 -6.25 -0.33 2.90
N ARG A 250 -5.29 -0.98 2.27
CA ARG A 250 -5.06 -0.93 0.81
C ARG A 250 -5.09 -2.33 0.22
N PHE A 251 -6.21 -2.71 -0.36
CA PHE A 251 -6.43 -4.05 -0.85
C PHE A 251 -7.38 -4.08 -2.03
N SER A 252 -6.93 -4.71 -3.10
CA SER A 252 -7.69 -4.94 -4.32
C SER A 252 -8.14 -6.42 -4.36
N PRO A 253 -9.46 -6.70 -4.35
CA PRO A 253 -10.02 -8.04 -4.17
C PRO A 253 -10.01 -8.87 -5.46
N PHE A 254 -8.83 -9.07 -6.03
CA PHE A 254 -8.59 -9.97 -7.14
C PHE A 254 -7.42 -10.93 -6.86
N PHE A 255 -7.40 -12.04 -7.60
CA PHE A 255 -6.31 -13.01 -7.55
C PHE A 255 -5.38 -12.80 -8.74
N LEU A 256 -4.08 -12.69 -8.49
CA LEU A 256 -3.07 -12.61 -9.54
C LEU A 256 -2.01 -13.70 -9.39
N THR A 257 -1.67 -14.28 -10.53
CA THR A 257 -0.43 -15.03 -10.70
C THR A 257 0.77 -14.08 -10.67
N ALA A 258 1.99 -14.62 -10.50
CA ALA A 258 3.21 -13.82 -10.57
C ALA A 258 3.38 -13.13 -11.93
N GLU A 259 2.93 -13.75 -13.02
CA GLU A 259 2.98 -13.19 -14.37
C GLU A 259 2.02 -12.00 -14.51
N GLU A 260 0.78 -12.13 -14.04
CA GLU A 260 -0.21 -11.04 -14.10
C GLU A 260 0.18 -9.87 -13.19
N ALA A 261 0.73 -10.14 -12.00
CA ALA A 261 1.23 -9.11 -11.11
C ALA A 261 2.39 -8.30 -11.74
N ALA A 262 3.21 -8.94 -12.57
CA ALA A 262 4.30 -8.26 -13.29
C ALA A 262 3.80 -7.35 -14.44
N LEU A 263 2.52 -7.44 -14.82
CA LEU A 263 1.95 -6.60 -15.87
C LEU A 263 1.45 -5.24 -15.36
N MET A 264 1.28 -5.06 -14.05
CA MET A 264 0.84 -3.79 -13.46
C MET A 264 1.78 -2.65 -13.84
N HIS A 265 1.22 -1.54 -14.33
CA HIS A 265 1.96 -0.38 -14.83
C HIS A 265 2.92 -0.68 -16.01
N THR A 266 2.64 -1.73 -16.78
CA THR A 266 3.39 -2.08 -17.99
C THR A 266 2.46 -2.20 -19.20
N ALA A 267 3.03 -2.44 -20.39
CA ALA A 267 2.23 -2.63 -21.59
C ALA A 267 1.35 -3.90 -21.47
N ASN A 268 0.10 -3.80 -21.96
CA ASN A 268 -0.89 -4.89 -21.93
C ASN A 268 -1.28 -5.36 -20.51
N GLU A 269 -1.31 -4.40 -19.56
CA GLU A 269 -2.01 -4.54 -18.29
C GLU A 269 -3.48 -4.93 -18.55
N ARG A 270 -3.95 -5.96 -17.84
CA ARG A 270 -5.28 -6.56 -18.07
C ARG A 270 -5.78 -7.27 -16.82
N LEU A 271 -7.10 -7.42 -16.74
CA LEU A 271 -7.79 -8.14 -15.67
C LEU A 271 -8.81 -9.11 -16.28
N SER A 272 -8.91 -10.32 -15.73
CA SER A 272 -9.93 -11.29 -16.16
C SER A 272 -11.33 -10.87 -15.71
N PHE A 273 -12.37 -11.25 -16.47
CA PHE A 273 -13.75 -11.03 -16.07
C PHE A 273 -14.12 -11.70 -14.74
N ILE A 274 -13.50 -12.84 -14.42
CA ILE A 274 -13.67 -13.51 -13.13
C ILE A 274 -13.16 -12.63 -11.99
N ASN A 275 -12.00 -12.00 -12.16
CA ASN A 275 -11.46 -11.06 -11.16
C ASN A 275 -12.31 -9.79 -11.07
N ALA A 276 -12.78 -9.26 -12.19
CA ALA A 276 -13.69 -8.10 -12.18
C ALA A 276 -15.00 -8.40 -11.44
N GLY A 277 -15.64 -9.55 -11.73
CA GLY A 277 -16.86 -9.98 -11.04
C GLY A 277 -16.64 -10.22 -9.54
N ARG A 278 -15.51 -10.84 -9.18
CA ARG A 278 -15.13 -11.02 -7.76
C ARG A 278 -14.94 -9.69 -7.04
N MET A 279 -14.31 -8.72 -7.70
CA MET A 279 -14.08 -7.41 -7.14
C MET A 279 -15.39 -6.66 -6.86
N VAL A 280 -16.35 -6.71 -7.80
CA VAL A 280 -17.68 -6.13 -7.59
C VAL A 280 -18.40 -6.79 -6.42
N ALA A 281 -18.43 -8.12 -6.37
CA ALA A 281 -19.09 -8.87 -5.29
C ALA A 281 -18.45 -8.57 -3.92
N PHE A 282 -17.12 -8.49 -3.85
CA PHE A 282 -16.39 -8.16 -2.63
C PHE A 282 -16.77 -6.77 -2.08
N TYR A 283 -16.78 -5.75 -2.94
CA TYR A 283 -17.14 -4.39 -2.51
C TYR A 283 -18.61 -4.29 -2.09
N GLN A 284 -19.52 -4.99 -2.79
CA GLN A 284 -20.92 -5.06 -2.39
C GLN A 284 -21.08 -5.65 -0.98
N GLU A 285 -20.38 -6.76 -0.71
CA GLU A 285 -20.46 -7.42 0.59
C GLU A 285 -19.80 -6.58 1.69
N LEU A 286 -18.66 -5.94 1.42
CA LEU A 286 -18.04 -5.03 2.38
C LEU A 286 -18.97 -3.88 2.76
N ILE A 287 -19.59 -3.23 1.76
CA ILE A 287 -20.55 -2.14 2.01
C ILE A 287 -21.73 -2.65 2.83
N ARG A 288 -22.23 -3.85 2.53
CA ARG A 288 -23.33 -4.47 3.29
C ARG A 288 -22.96 -4.73 4.74
N LEU A 289 -21.81 -5.36 4.98
CA LEU A 289 -21.30 -5.70 6.31
C LEU A 289 -21.15 -4.44 7.18
N GLU A 290 -20.51 -3.40 6.65
CA GLU A 290 -20.27 -2.16 7.41
C GLU A 290 -21.55 -1.35 7.60
N SER A 291 -22.47 -1.36 6.63
CA SER A 291 -23.77 -0.67 6.78
C SER A 291 -24.68 -1.35 7.81
N SER A 292 -24.61 -2.67 7.96
CA SER A 292 -25.39 -3.38 8.99
C SER A 292 -24.91 -3.08 10.41
N LEU A 293 -23.63 -2.77 10.61
CA LEU A 293 -23.10 -2.45 11.94
C LEU A 293 -23.66 -1.13 12.48
N ALA A 294 -23.79 -0.12 11.61
CA ALA A 294 -24.40 1.15 11.97
C ALA A 294 -25.87 0.98 12.41
N ALA A 295 -26.62 0.14 11.69
CA ALA A 295 -28.00 -0.17 12.06
C ALA A 295 -28.09 -0.90 13.41
N GLU A 296 -27.18 -1.83 13.70
CA GLU A 296 -27.13 -2.52 14.98
C GLU A 296 -26.74 -1.61 16.16
N SER A 297 -25.86 -0.62 15.96
CA SER A 297 -25.50 0.34 17.01
C SER A 297 -26.66 1.29 17.33
N GLU A 298 -27.36 1.80 16.32
CA GLU A 298 -28.54 2.65 16.51
C GLU A 298 -29.66 1.87 17.22
N THR A 299 -29.88 0.61 16.83
CA THR A 299 -30.86 -0.27 17.49
C THR A 299 -30.49 -0.55 18.95
N LYS A 300 -29.20 -0.74 19.26
CA LYS A 300 -28.73 -0.95 20.65
C LYS A 300 -28.88 0.31 21.50
N GLU A 301 -28.59 1.49 20.97
CA GLU A 301 -28.81 2.76 21.67
C GLU A 301 -30.29 3.04 21.90
N GLU A 302 -31.17 2.81 20.91
CA GLU A 302 -32.62 2.88 21.10
C GLU A 302 -33.10 1.86 22.15
N THR A 303 -32.56 0.65 22.12
CA THR A 303 -32.93 -0.40 23.10
C THR A 303 -32.42 -0.08 24.50
N GLU A 304 -31.26 0.56 24.67
CA GLU A 304 -30.77 1.02 25.96
C GLU A 304 -31.56 2.24 26.46
N LEU A 305 -31.89 3.21 25.61
CA LEU A 305 -32.76 4.34 25.94
C LEU A 305 -34.16 3.86 26.38
N LEU A 306 -34.73 2.88 25.68
CA LEU A 306 -36.00 2.24 26.06
C LEU A 306 -35.90 1.46 27.39
N LYS A 307 -34.73 0.90 27.73
CA LYS A 307 -34.49 0.24 29.03
C LYS A 307 -34.33 1.23 30.19
N PHE A 308 -33.91 2.47 29.93
CA PHE A 308 -33.86 3.53 30.95
C PHE A 308 -35.23 4.17 31.23
N GLU A 309 -36.18 4.09 30.29
CA GLU A 309 -37.56 4.57 30.48
C GLU A 309 -38.51 3.55 31.15
N GLU A 310 -38.16 2.26 31.20
CA GLU A 310 -38.92 1.30 32.01
C GLU A 310 -38.56 1.42 33.51
N GLU A 311 -39.49 1.92 34.32
CA GLU A 311 -39.40 1.88 35.78
C GLU A 311 -39.09 0.46 36.31
N PRO A 312 -38.34 0.32 37.41
CA PRO A 312 -37.90 -0.98 37.90
C PRO A 312 -39.11 -1.79 38.41
N LYS A 313 -39.56 -2.75 37.59
CA LYS A 313 -40.59 -3.72 38.00
C LYS A 313 -40.06 -4.57 39.17
N PRO A 314 -40.85 -4.76 40.24
CA PRO A 314 -40.41 -5.53 41.41
C PRO A 314 -40.14 -6.99 41.04
N ARG A 315 -38.99 -7.51 41.49
CA ARG A 315 -38.61 -8.91 41.34
C ARG A 315 -39.70 -9.84 41.89
N ARG A 316 -40.47 -10.46 40.99
CA ARG A 316 -41.27 -11.64 41.31
C ARG A 316 -40.41 -12.89 41.17
N VAL A 317 -40.20 -13.57 42.29
CA VAL A 317 -39.70 -14.94 42.32
C VAL A 317 -40.80 -15.83 41.73
N SER A 318 -40.60 -16.37 40.53
CA SER A 318 -41.49 -17.40 39.98
C SER A 318 -40.72 -18.67 39.64
N GLN A 319 -41.23 -19.75 40.20
CA GLN A 319 -40.74 -21.11 40.14
C GLN A 319 -40.60 -21.62 38.70
N ARG A 320 -39.54 -22.41 38.44
CA ARG A 320 -39.32 -23.15 37.20
C ARG A 320 -40.54 -24.01 36.85
N LYS A 321 -41.23 -23.67 35.77
CA LYS A 321 -42.08 -24.61 35.02
C LYS A 321 -41.30 -25.15 33.82
N ARG A 322 -41.20 -26.47 33.77
CA ARG A 322 -40.53 -27.26 32.73
C ARG A 322 -41.41 -27.24 31.48
N LEU A 323 -40.98 -26.60 30.40
CA LEU A 323 -41.67 -26.61 29.11
C LEU A 323 -41.48 -27.98 28.44
N LYS A 324 -42.58 -28.52 27.89
CA LYS A 324 -42.62 -29.76 27.14
C LYS A 324 -42.22 -29.50 25.69
N GLN A 325 -41.44 -30.43 25.17
CA GLN A 325 -40.91 -30.50 23.81
C GLN A 325 -42.00 -31.03 22.87
N THR A 326 -42.88 -30.16 22.36
CA THR A 326 -43.86 -30.54 21.32
C THR A 326 -44.40 -29.27 20.66
N GLU A 327 -43.57 -28.60 19.85
CA GLU A 327 -43.99 -27.49 18.96
C GLU A 327 -42.87 -27.17 17.94
N LEU A 328 -42.14 -28.20 17.49
CA LEU A 328 -40.95 -28.04 16.63
C LEU A 328 -41.01 -28.85 15.32
N GLU A 329 -42.19 -29.32 14.91
CA GLU A 329 -42.35 -30.21 13.74
C GLU A 329 -43.39 -29.75 12.69
N GLU A 330 -43.91 -28.53 12.73
CA GLU A 330 -44.89 -28.05 11.72
C GLU A 330 -44.43 -26.86 10.86
N GLU A 331 -43.20 -26.36 10.98
CA GLU A 331 -42.66 -25.28 10.11
C GLU A 331 -41.61 -25.74 9.08
N ILE A 332 -41.43 -27.06 8.87
CA ILE A 332 -40.55 -27.61 7.84
C ILE A 332 -41.39 -28.36 6.80
N SER A 333 -42.20 -27.64 6.03
CA SER A 333 -42.93 -28.20 4.87
C SER A 333 -43.48 -27.10 3.94
N ALA A 334 -42.64 -26.14 3.55
CA ALA A 334 -42.96 -25.22 2.45
C ALA A 334 -41.68 -24.82 1.71
N GLU A 335 -41.14 -25.75 0.92
CA GLU A 335 -40.17 -25.44 -0.13
C GLU A 335 -40.97 -24.98 -1.36
N GLU A 336 -40.96 -23.67 -1.64
CA GLU A 336 -41.39 -23.13 -2.94
C GLU A 336 -40.25 -23.33 -3.95
N GLU A 337 -40.50 -24.13 -4.99
CA GLU A 337 -39.64 -24.24 -6.18
C GLU A 337 -39.56 -22.88 -6.89
N ILE A 338 -38.38 -22.26 -6.87
CA ILE A 338 -38.09 -21.05 -7.67
C ILE A 338 -37.69 -21.50 -9.08
N GLU A 339 -38.59 -21.32 -10.05
CA GLU A 339 -38.34 -21.57 -11.47
C GLU A 339 -37.42 -20.49 -12.05
N ILE A 340 -36.13 -20.83 -12.27
CA ILE A 340 -35.13 -19.93 -12.87
C ILE A 340 -35.36 -19.89 -14.38
N GLN A 341 -35.78 -18.75 -14.92
CA GLN A 341 -35.81 -18.55 -16.37
C GLN A 341 -34.39 -18.46 -16.94
N PRO A 342 -34.06 -19.16 -18.03
CA PRO A 342 -32.77 -19.02 -18.68
C PRO A 342 -32.62 -17.64 -19.34
N LEU A 343 -31.43 -17.06 -19.23
CA LEU A 343 -31.05 -15.81 -19.89
C LEU A 343 -31.12 -15.97 -21.43
N PRO A 344 -31.49 -14.92 -22.17
CA PRO A 344 -31.44 -14.96 -23.64
C PRO A 344 -30.00 -15.09 -24.15
N GLU A 345 -29.78 -16.00 -25.10
CA GLU A 345 -28.54 -16.13 -25.86
C GLU A 345 -28.41 -14.92 -26.81
N ASP A 346 -27.59 -13.95 -26.45
CA ASP A 346 -27.25 -12.80 -27.31
C ASP A 346 -25.81 -13.00 -27.82
N ASP A 347 -25.63 -13.99 -28.70
CA ASP A 347 -24.41 -14.23 -29.45
C ASP A 347 -24.67 -13.91 -30.94
N GLU A 348 -24.62 -12.62 -31.29
CA GLU A 348 -24.23 -12.22 -32.64
C GLU A 348 -22.88 -11.46 -32.60
N PRO A 349 -21.87 -11.88 -33.38
CA PRO A 349 -20.58 -11.21 -33.39
C PRO A 349 -20.71 -9.81 -33.98
N LEU A 350 -20.19 -8.80 -33.27
CA LEU A 350 -20.08 -7.43 -33.75
C LEU A 350 -19.30 -7.36 -35.07
N GLU A 351 -19.97 -7.06 -36.17
CA GLU A 351 -19.32 -6.77 -37.45
C GLU A 351 -18.48 -5.49 -37.35
N VAL A 352 -17.16 -5.66 -37.25
CA VAL A 352 -16.21 -4.54 -37.24
C VAL A 352 -15.95 -4.09 -38.68
N LYS A 353 -16.39 -2.88 -39.04
CA LYS A 353 -16.01 -2.25 -40.33
C LYS A 353 -14.49 -2.06 -40.38
N PRO A 354 -13.80 -2.46 -41.46
CA PRO A 354 -12.37 -2.22 -41.58
C PRO A 354 -12.09 -0.72 -41.73
N LEU A 355 -11.12 -0.22 -40.95
CA LEU A 355 -10.57 1.12 -41.08
C LEU A 355 -9.99 1.29 -42.50
N ARG A 356 -10.43 2.35 -43.19
CA ARG A 356 -9.90 2.74 -44.50
C ARG A 356 -8.37 2.83 -44.44
N ARG A 357 -7.69 2.03 -45.25
CA ARG A 357 -6.29 2.27 -45.62
C ARG A 357 -6.18 3.64 -46.30
N ASN A 358 -5.43 4.56 -45.69
CA ASN A 358 -4.96 5.76 -46.38
C ASN A 358 -4.12 5.32 -47.60
N LYS A 359 -4.53 5.78 -48.77
CA LYS A 359 -3.66 5.91 -49.94
C LYS A 359 -2.93 7.25 -49.80
N GLY A 360 -1.61 7.25 -49.85
CA GLY A 360 -0.82 8.44 -50.13
C GLY A 360 0.48 8.53 -49.36
N GLU A 361 1.57 8.35 -50.11
CA GLU A 361 2.99 8.71 -49.85
C GLU A 361 3.84 7.76 -49.01
#